data_AF-A0A0A5HML9-F1
#
_entry.id   AF-A0A0A5HML9-F1
#
_cell.length_a   1.000
_cell.length_b   1.000
_cell.length_c   1.000
_cell.angle_alpha   90.00
_cell.angle_beta   90.00
_cell.angle_gamma   90.00
#
_symmetry.space_group_name_H-M   'P 1'
#
loop_
_entity.id
_entity.type
_entity.pdbx_description
1 polymer ?
#
loop_
_entity_poly.entity_id
_entity_poly.type
_entity_poly.pdbx_seq_one_letter_code
_entity_poly.pdbx_strand_id
1 'polypeptide(L)'
;MKKKITAFVVMLLVSSVVYVPDTSIYAAEEYEDLSQDMAGYEEIKFLNEKEIIKGYPDGEFKPYEPVSRVEAAIMLTRALDLSTENRPDPGLDDVSKDYPRYKYIATVIDEGIYQGTQSNEFEPGKPIQRIEMAAVLTRAFNLKNGPVSIDFRDVEDDRNYITQIASNRISVGFPDQTFRPFAETTRSQFSIFLARTMDETYRNPTLKPSFIDSAQKGMIESCFAKLDQTMTYDDMKITYGEPEQESTWGGELKVDYGKCSYLFNPEEPNQMKGLFYYPMDERLTPDRVMDQLNDQPDSKKETNDGTYRQIYELNDYTVYFVYPSVDEALDYIYVKPNTFYDPTWLLKEKYFNDMEMINGNPTITNPSNPLVLVNKQHYLPSDYVPELVRPGVQFVFGDKSLNKALMRPEAARHLEEMFTAAEEAGINILATSGYRSYDRQQYLFQQEVEESGREEAKTIVAIPGTSEHQTGLTMDITSPSVDYGLVHRFGDTRAGEWLADHAYKYGFILRYPEGKEKITGYQYEPWHFRYVGERYAKIIHENNITLETYFESVTKY
;
A
#
# COMPACT_ATOMS: atom_id res chain seq x y z
N MET A 1 -66.93 -22.66 63.90
CA MET A 1 -67.13 -21.40 64.67
C MET A 1 -66.51 -20.24 63.91
N LYS A 2 -67.06 -19.05 64.10
CA LYS A 2 -66.97 -17.83 63.29
C LYS A 2 -65.60 -17.11 63.35
N LYS A 3 -65.24 -16.47 62.21
CA LYS A 3 -64.50 -15.19 62.03
C LYS A 3 -62.99 -15.20 62.38
N LYS A 4 -62.07 -14.49 61.69
CA LYS A 4 -62.14 -13.16 61.05
C LYS A 4 -61.19 -13.04 59.84
N ILE A 5 -61.64 -12.18 58.92
CA ILE A 5 -60.91 -11.53 57.82
C ILE A 5 -59.95 -10.48 58.40
N THR A 6 -58.75 -10.32 57.83
CA THR A 6 -58.11 -9.00 57.68
C THR A 6 -57.29 -9.02 56.39
N ALA A 7 -57.64 -8.12 55.47
CA ALA A 7 -56.97 -7.88 54.21
C ALA A 7 -55.74 -6.99 54.43
N PHE A 8 -54.67 -7.23 53.67
CA PHE A 8 -53.70 -6.18 53.33
C PHE A 8 -53.42 -6.26 51.83
N VAL A 9 -53.64 -5.13 51.17
CA VAL A 9 -53.41 -4.85 49.76
C VAL A 9 -51.91 -4.85 49.51
N VAL A 10 -51.42 -5.68 48.59
CA VAL A 10 -50.07 -5.53 48.03
C VAL A 10 -50.23 -5.18 46.55
N MET A 11 -49.79 -3.96 46.25
CA MET A 11 -49.80 -3.28 44.97
C MET A 11 -48.88 -4.02 43.98
N LEU A 12 -49.45 -4.51 42.89
CA LEU A 12 -48.75 -5.10 41.75
C LEU A 12 -48.03 -3.99 40.96
N LEU A 13 -46.73 -3.82 41.22
CA LEU A 13 -45.83 -3.06 40.35
C LEU A 13 -45.22 -4.03 39.34
N VAL A 14 -45.65 -3.89 38.09
CA VAL A 14 -45.06 -4.54 36.93
C VAL A 14 -43.72 -3.85 36.65
N SER A 15 -42.61 -4.42 37.12
CA SER A 15 -41.28 -4.05 36.65
C SER A 15 -40.85 -5.02 35.55
N SER A 16 -40.88 -4.54 34.32
CA SER A 16 -40.17 -5.11 33.18
C SER A 16 -38.70 -5.29 33.55
N VAL A 17 -38.25 -6.54 33.72
CA VAL A 17 -36.83 -6.86 33.78
C VAL A 17 -36.29 -6.68 32.37
N VAL A 18 -35.65 -5.55 32.14
CA VAL A 18 -34.76 -5.38 30.99
C VAL A 18 -33.58 -6.31 31.24
N TYR A 19 -33.47 -7.36 30.43
CA TYR A 19 -32.27 -8.18 30.36
C TYR A 19 -31.17 -7.31 29.75
N VAL A 20 -30.36 -6.69 30.59
CA VAL A 20 -29.09 -6.10 30.17
C VAL A 20 -28.12 -7.29 30.12
N PRO A 21 -27.64 -7.73 28.94
CA PRO A 21 -26.53 -8.66 28.92
C PRO A 21 -25.34 -7.95 29.57
N ASP A 22 -24.79 -8.57 30.61
CA ASP A 22 -23.54 -8.13 31.21
C ASP A 22 -22.42 -8.42 30.21
N THR A 23 -22.23 -7.52 29.24
CA THR A 23 -21.05 -7.48 28.40
C THR A 23 -20.04 -6.57 29.06
N SER A 24 -19.58 -6.94 30.26
CA SER A 24 -18.25 -6.51 30.69
C SER A 24 -17.25 -7.36 29.90
N ILE A 25 -16.91 -6.88 28.71
CA ILE A 25 -15.69 -7.28 28.01
C ILE A 25 -14.55 -6.94 28.97
N TYR A 26 -13.93 -7.94 29.59
CA TYR A 26 -12.67 -7.74 30.29
C TYR A 26 -11.65 -7.32 29.22
N ALA A 27 -11.29 -6.04 29.20
CA ALA A 27 -10.06 -5.62 28.56
C ALA A 27 -8.92 -6.32 29.31
N ALA A 28 -8.04 -7.02 28.59
CA ALA A 28 -6.82 -7.55 29.16
C ALA A 28 -6.05 -6.37 29.76
N GLU A 29 -5.76 -6.39 31.07
CA GLU A 29 -4.89 -5.39 31.69
C GLU A 29 -3.55 -5.37 30.95
N GLU A 30 -3.21 -4.24 30.33
CA GLU A 30 -1.85 -3.96 29.86
C GLU A 30 -0.98 -3.66 31.10
N TYR A 31 0.17 -4.33 31.21
CA TYR A 31 1.10 -4.15 32.32
C TYR A 31 1.79 -2.79 32.24
N GLU A 32 1.90 -2.07 33.36
CA GLU A 32 2.43 -0.70 33.39
C GLU A 32 3.91 -0.58 32.96
N ASP A 33 4.65 -1.68 33.10
CA ASP A 33 6.10 -1.77 32.82
C ASP A 33 6.42 -2.40 31.46
N LEU A 34 5.42 -2.57 30.59
CA LEU A 34 5.61 -3.02 29.22
C LEU A 34 5.42 -1.87 28.23
N SER A 35 6.46 -1.60 27.45
CA SER A 35 6.38 -0.76 26.25
C SER A 35 6.03 -1.61 25.03
N GLN A 36 5.19 -1.07 24.13
CA GLN A 36 4.91 -1.67 22.83
C GLN A 36 6.19 -1.86 21.98
N ASP A 37 7.20 -1.03 22.22
CA ASP A 37 8.51 -1.11 21.53
C ASP A 37 9.46 -2.15 22.15
N MET A 38 9.06 -2.80 23.24
CA MET A 38 9.89 -3.79 23.91
C MET A 38 10.02 -5.06 23.06
N ALA A 39 11.24 -5.57 22.92
CA ALA A 39 11.47 -6.89 22.35
C ALA A 39 10.65 -7.96 23.11
N GLY A 40 9.76 -8.64 22.38
CA GLY A 40 8.88 -9.66 22.95
C GLY A 40 7.50 -9.19 23.38
N TYR A 41 7.14 -7.92 23.13
CA TYR A 41 5.84 -7.36 23.54
C TYR A 41 4.66 -8.19 23.01
N GLU A 42 4.64 -8.51 21.71
CA GLU A 42 3.57 -9.29 21.09
C GLU A 42 3.52 -10.73 21.60
N GLU A 43 4.67 -11.38 21.82
CA GLU A 43 4.74 -12.70 22.45
C GLU A 43 4.16 -12.70 23.88
N ILE A 44 4.49 -11.67 24.67
CA ILE A 44 3.99 -11.50 26.03
C ILE A 44 2.47 -11.24 25.99
N LYS A 45 2.01 -10.33 25.14
CA LYS A 45 0.59 -10.03 24.94
C LYS A 45 -0.20 -11.28 24.54
N PHE A 46 0.29 -12.07 23.59
CA PHE A 46 -0.30 -13.34 23.18
C PHE A 46 -0.46 -14.32 24.35
N LEU A 47 0.57 -14.48 25.17
CA LEU A 47 0.50 -15.37 26.34
C LEU A 47 -0.45 -14.82 27.41
N ASN A 48 -0.58 -13.50 27.53
CA ASN A 48 -1.51 -12.84 28.45
C ASN A 48 -2.96 -13.07 28.03
N GLU A 49 -3.27 -12.89 26.74
CA GLU A 49 -4.60 -13.13 26.15
C GLU A 49 -5.03 -14.61 26.29
N LYS A 50 -4.06 -15.53 26.29
CA LYS A 50 -4.29 -16.96 26.56
C LYS A 50 -4.32 -17.32 28.05
N GLU A 51 -4.21 -16.34 28.95
CA GLU A 51 -4.16 -16.50 30.40
C GLU A 51 -3.01 -17.40 30.91
N ILE A 52 -1.96 -17.57 30.10
CA ILE A 52 -0.79 -18.39 30.41
C ILE A 52 0.10 -17.65 31.40
N ILE A 53 0.36 -16.38 31.11
CA ILE A 53 1.04 -15.46 32.03
C ILE A 53 0.03 -14.58 32.76
N LYS A 54 0.41 -14.13 33.95
CA LYS A 54 -0.31 -13.13 34.74
C LYS A 54 0.72 -12.22 35.41
N GLY A 55 0.39 -10.95 35.56
CA GLY A 55 1.24 -9.97 36.26
C GLY A 55 1.38 -10.26 37.73
N TYR A 56 2.24 -9.47 38.36
CA TYR A 56 2.39 -9.46 39.80
C TYR A 56 1.27 -8.61 40.44
N PRO A 57 1.01 -8.75 41.75
CA PRO A 57 -0.05 -8.01 42.44
C PRO A 57 0.10 -6.49 42.42
N ASP A 58 1.28 -5.98 42.05
CA ASP A 58 1.60 -4.57 41.87
C ASP A 58 1.25 -4.04 40.46
N GLY A 59 0.70 -4.88 39.57
CA GLY A 59 0.31 -4.48 38.21
C GLY A 59 1.42 -4.60 37.17
N GLU A 60 2.63 -5.00 37.58
CA GLU A 60 3.79 -5.12 36.70
C GLU A 60 3.96 -6.55 36.15
N PHE A 61 4.57 -6.67 34.98
CA PHE A 61 5.01 -7.94 34.39
C PHE A 61 6.41 -8.35 34.85
N LYS A 62 7.29 -7.38 35.15
CA LYS A 62 8.71 -7.50 35.53
C LYS A 62 9.56 -8.20 34.45
N PRO A 63 9.67 -7.64 33.25
CA PRO A 63 10.26 -8.31 32.10
C PRO A 63 11.73 -8.70 32.25
N TYR A 64 12.51 -7.93 33.02
CA TYR A 64 13.95 -8.10 33.15
C TYR A 64 14.36 -8.90 34.39
N GLU A 65 13.42 -9.21 35.27
CA GLU A 65 13.69 -10.04 36.44
C GLU A 65 13.87 -11.51 36.02
N PRO A 66 14.79 -12.26 36.65
CA PRO A 66 14.94 -13.69 36.40
C PRO A 66 13.65 -14.44 36.72
N VAL A 67 13.24 -15.35 35.84
CA VAL A 67 12.09 -16.23 36.09
C VAL A 67 12.51 -17.45 36.90
N SER A 68 11.83 -17.68 38.01
CA SER A 68 12.10 -18.83 38.86
C SER A 68 11.59 -20.13 38.22
N ARG A 69 12.18 -21.26 38.62
CA ARG A 69 11.76 -22.59 38.17
C ARG A 69 10.28 -22.88 38.45
N VAL A 70 9.75 -22.43 39.59
CA VAL A 70 8.32 -22.59 39.91
C VAL A 70 7.42 -21.72 39.02
N GLU A 71 7.84 -20.51 38.65
CA GLU A 71 7.08 -19.65 37.74
C GLU A 71 7.06 -20.25 36.33
N ALA A 72 8.20 -20.73 35.84
CA ALA A 72 8.29 -21.47 34.57
C ALA A 72 7.37 -22.71 34.57
N ALA A 73 7.32 -23.47 35.67
CA ALA A 73 6.43 -24.63 35.80
C ALA A 73 4.93 -24.26 35.71
N ILE A 74 4.53 -23.14 36.32
CA ILE A 74 3.16 -22.62 36.21
C ILE A 74 2.84 -22.25 34.76
N MET A 75 3.74 -21.52 34.09
CA MET A 75 3.56 -21.11 32.70
C MET A 75 3.41 -22.32 31.78
N LEU A 76 4.26 -23.34 31.93
CA LEU A 76 4.20 -24.57 31.13
C LEU A 76 2.92 -25.37 31.40
N THR A 77 2.49 -25.48 32.66
CA THR A 77 1.24 -26.17 33.02
C THR A 77 0.04 -25.51 32.34
N ARG A 78 -0.01 -24.17 32.31
CA ARG A 78 -1.08 -23.41 31.65
C ARG A 78 -0.99 -23.50 30.13
N ALA A 79 0.21 -23.34 29.57
CA ALA A 79 0.44 -23.39 28.13
C ALA A 79 0.01 -24.72 27.50
N LEU A 80 0.17 -25.82 28.24
CA LEU A 80 -0.20 -27.17 27.82
C LEU A 80 -1.59 -27.61 28.30
N ASP A 81 -2.32 -26.74 29.02
CA ASP A 81 -3.62 -27.04 29.63
C ASP A 81 -3.61 -28.34 30.46
N LEU A 82 -2.57 -28.52 31.29
CA LEU A 82 -2.36 -29.74 32.07
C LEU A 82 -3.20 -29.72 33.36
N SER A 83 -3.87 -30.84 33.64
CA SER A 83 -4.59 -31.04 34.90
C SER A 83 -3.63 -31.02 36.10
N THR A 84 -3.97 -30.33 37.17
CA THR A 84 -3.17 -30.32 38.42
C THR A 84 -3.68 -31.28 39.50
N GLU A 85 -4.75 -32.04 39.21
CA GLU A 85 -5.45 -32.88 40.17
C GLU A 85 -4.87 -34.30 40.23
N ASN A 86 -4.86 -34.91 41.42
CA ASN A 86 -4.46 -36.31 41.65
C ASN A 86 -3.07 -36.70 41.11
N ARG A 87 -2.12 -35.78 41.09
CA ARG A 87 -0.73 -36.04 40.67
C ARG A 87 0.00 -36.92 41.71
N PRO A 88 0.86 -37.86 41.27
CA PRO A 88 1.70 -38.62 42.18
C PRO A 88 2.66 -37.70 42.93
N ASP A 89 3.01 -38.07 44.16
CA ASP A 89 3.99 -37.34 44.95
C ASP A 89 5.39 -37.53 44.35
N PRO A 90 6.06 -36.46 43.86
CA PRO A 90 7.41 -36.58 43.32
C PRO A 90 8.45 -36.90 44.40
N GLY A 91 8.11 -36.78 45.69
CA GLY A 91 9.01 -37.14 46.80
C GLY A 91 10.24 -36.25 46.91
N LEU A 92 10.12 -34.97 46.59
CA LEU A 92 11.20 -33.99 46.61
C LEU A 92 11.64 -33.64 48.05
N ASP A 93 12.94 -33.43 48.23
CA ASP A 93 13.52 -33.16 49.56
C ASP A 93 13.32 -31.70 50.02
N ASP A 94 13.17 -30.76 49.07
CA ASP A 94 13.13 -29.32 49.32
C ASP A 94 11.73 -28.68 49.12
N VAL A 95 10.71 -29.47 48.77
CA VAL A 95 9.34 -28.98 48.55
C VAL A 95 8.31 -29.81 49.31
N SER A 96 7.73 -29.22 50.36
CA SER A 96 6.61 -29.81 51.12
C SER A 96 5.31 -29.82 50.31
N LYS A 97 4.43 -30.80 50.58
CA LYS A 97 3.05 -30.87 50.05
C LYS A 97 2.20 -29.64 50.35
N ASP A 98 2.50 -28.96 51.45
CA ASP A 98 1.80 -27.74 51.86
C ASP A 98 2.32 -26.47 51.13
N TYR A 99 3.36 -26.60 50.29
CA TYR A 99 3.90 -25.47 49.53
C TYR A 99 2.82 -24.93 48.56
N PRO A 100 2.52 -23.61 48.55
CA PRO A 100 1.37 -23.05 47.82
C PRO A 100 1.30 -23.38 46.32
N ARG A 101 2.45 -23.68 45.70
CA ARG A 101 2.55 -24.02 44.26
C ARG A 101 2.96 -25.46 44.00
N TYR A 102 2.88 -26.33 45.02
CA TYR A 102 3.27 -27.74 44.95
C TYR A 102 2.61 -28.47 43.78
N LYS A 103 1.32 -28.23 43.52
CA LYS A 103 0.57 -28.90 42.45
C LYS A 103 1.16 -28.68 41.05
N TYR A 104 1.72 -27.51 40.77
CA TYR A 104 2.35 -27.21 39.48
C TYR A 104 3.68 -27.95 39.33
N ILE A 105 4.45 -28.03 40.43
CA ILE A 105 5.73 -28.75 40.50
C ILE A 105 5.49 -30.25 40.29
N ALA A 106 4.56 -30.84 41.03
CA ALA A 106 4.18 -32.25 40.88
C ALA A 106 3.72 -32.57 39.45
N THR A 107 2.93 -31.66 38.83
CA THR A 107 2.45 -31.81 37.45
C THR A 107 3.60 -31.86 36.45
N VAL A 108 4.52 -30.89 36.44
CA VAL A 108 5.60 -30.87 35.44
C VAL A 108 6.63 -31.99 35.62
N ILE A 109 6.74 -32.55 36.83
CA ILE A 109 7.57 -33.74 37.09
C ILE A 109 6.87 -35.01 36.57
N ASP A 110 5.59 -35.18 36.85
CA ASP A 110 4.79 -36.32 36.38
C ASP A 110 4.73 -36.40 34.84
N GLU A 111 4.59 -35.25 34.18
CA GLU A 111 4.62 -35.14 32.71
C GLU A 111 6.05 -35.29 32.11
N GLY A 112 7.08 -35.43 32.94
CA GLY A 112 8.47 -35.54 32.50
C GLY A 112 9.04 -34.25 31.87
N ILE A 113 8.35 -33.11 32.04
CA ILE A 113 8.76 -31.78 31.56
C ILE A 113 9.92 -31.23 32.41
N TYR A 114 9.94 -31.52 33.71
CA TYR A 114 11.11 -31.37 34.57
C TYR A 114 11.64 -32.76 34.94
N GLN A 115 12.96 -32.87 35.06
CA GLN A 115 13.62 -34.07 35.60
C GLN A 115 14.15 -33.71 36.98
N GLY A 116 14.03 -34.62 37.95
CA GLY A 116 14.61 -34.41 39.28
C GLY A 116 16.12 -34.21 39.19
N THR A 117 16.68 -33.35 40.03
CA THR A 117 18.13 -33.18 40.11
C THR A 117 18.79 -34.46 40.64
N GLN A 118 20.11 -34.60 40.48
CA GLN A 118 20.86 -35.69 41.15
C GLN A 118 20.73 -35.65 42.68
N SER A 119 20.30 -34.50 43.24
CA SER A 119 20.05 -34.27 44.66
C SER A 119 18.59 -34.49 45.11
N ASN A 120 17.68 -34.94 44.23
CA ASN A 120 16.24 -35.08 44.54
C ASN A 120 15.54 -33.78 44.99
N GLU A 121 16.02 -32.65 44.47
CA GLU A 121 15.51 -31.30 44.78
C GLU A 121 14.90 -30.65 43.53
N PHE A 122 13.98 -29.70 43.74
CA PHE A 122 13.39 -28.90 42.65
C PHE A 122 13.94 -27.47 42.60
N GLU A 123 14.35 -26.91 43.74
CA GLU A 123 14.82 -25.54 43.93
C GLU A 123 13.82 -24.48 43.42
N PRO A 124 12.60 -24.37 44.00
CA PRO A 124 11.50 -23.61 43.40
C PRO A 124 11.79 -22.12 43.17
N GLY A 125 12.59 -21.50 44.05
CA GLY A 125 12.96 -20.08 43.95
C GLY A 125 14.19 -19.79 43.08
N LYS A 126 14.88 -20.83 42.58
CA LYS A 126 16.08 -20.64 41.78
C LYS A 126 15.72 -20.15 40.38
N PRO A 127 16.42 -19.14 39.84
CA PRO A 127 16.28 -18.75 38.44
C PRO A 127 16.55 -19.91 37.49
N ILE A 128 15.73 -20.05 36.44
CA ILE A 128 15.95 -21.05 35.40
C ILE A 128 17.08 -20.62 34.46
N GLN A 129 18.04 -21.50 34.20
CA GLN A 129 19.10 -21.22 33.23
C GLN A 129 18.61 -21.43 31.79
N ARG A 130 19.24 -20.78 30.82
CA ARG A 130 18.83 -20.87 29.40
C ARG A 130 18.87 -22.31 28.84
N ILE A 131 19.83 -23.12 29.27
CA ILE A 131 19.89 -24.55 28.90
C ILE A 131 18.73 -25.35 29.48
N GLU A 132 18.31 -25.03 30.70
CA GLU A 132 17.18 -25.68 31.35
C GLU A 132 15.86 -25.25 30.69
N MET A 133 15.71 -23.96 30.35
CA MET A 133 14.61 -23.45 29.53
C MET A 133 14.50 -24.21 28.21
N ALA A 134 15.62 -24.38 27.48
CA ALA A 134 15.63 -25.15 26.24
C ALA A 134 15.14 -26.59 26.46
N ALA A 135 15.63 -27.25 27.51
CA ALA A 135 15.27 -28.63 27.81
C ALA A 135 13.81 -28.80 28.21
N VAL A 136 13.24 -27.88 29.00
CA VAL A 136 11.83 -27.97 29.42
C VAL A 136 10.89 -27.64 28.28
N LEU A 137 11.20 -26.66 27.42
CA LEU A 137 10.39 -26.34 26.24
C LEU A 137 10.40 -27.47 25.21
N THR A 138 11.56 -28.03 24.93
CA THR A 138 11.63 -29.17 24.00
C THR A 138 10.83 -30.36 24.51
N ARG A 139 10.93 -30.70 25.80
CA ARG A 139 10.16 -31.81 26.37
C ARG A 139 8.67 -31.52 26.41
N ALA A 140 8.28 -30.33 26.89
CA ALA A 140 6.89 -29.88 26.95
C ALA A 140 6.17 -29.99 25.61
N PHE A 141 6.82 -29.60 24.52
CA PHE A 141 6.23 -29.56 23.19
C PHE A 141 6.72 -30.69 22.26
N ASN A 142 7.46 -31.66 22.80
CA ASN A 142 8.07 -32.77 22.05
C ASN A 142 8.79 -32.29 20.77
N LEU A 143 9.53 -31.19 20.86
CA LEU A 143 10.18 -30.57 19.70
C LEU A 143 11.14 -31.54 19.03
N LYS A 144 11.03 -31.66 17.71
CA LYS A 144 12.00 -32.35 16.84
C LYS A 144 12.95 -31.31 16.24
N ASN A 145 14.03 -31.75 15.59
CA ASN A 145 14.87 -30.82 14.86
C ASN A 145 14.05 -30.13 13.77
N GLY A 146 14.17 -28.81 13.69
CA GLY A 146 13.52 -28.02 12.64
C GLY A 146 14.37 -27.93 11.36
N PRO A 147 13.94 -27.12 10.38
CA PRO A 147 14.52 -27.11 9.04
C PRO A 147 15.88 -26.40 8.93
N VAL A 148 16.31 -25.65 9.97
CA VAL A 148 17.57 -24.89 9.92
C VAL A 148 18.65 -25.52 10.79
N SER A 149 19.89 -25.54 10.30
CA SER A 149 21.07 -25.95 11.07
C SER A 149 21.72 -24.71 11.70
N ILE A 150 21.90 -24.70 13.02
CA ILE A 150 22.48 -23.58 13.76
C ILE A 150 23.44 -24.13 14.82
N ASP A 151 24.70 -23.66 14.74
CA ASP A 151 25.75 -23.97 15.71
C ASP A 151 26.12 -22.73 16.54
N PHE A 152 26.34 -22.93 17.85
CA PHE A 152 26.76 -21.89 18.80
C PHE A 152 28.18 -22.17 19.30
N ARG A 153 28.99 -21.12 19.45
CA ARG A 153 30.41 -21.22 19.82
C ARG A 153 30.65 -21.75 21.23
N ASP A 154 29.70 -21.57 22.12
CA ASP A 154 29.76 -21.91 23.55
C ASP A 154 28.91 -23.14 23.90
N VAL A 155 28.53 -23.93 22.89
CA VAL A 155 27.76 -25.16 23.05
C VAL A 155 28.61 -26.30 22.49
N GLU A 156 29.34 -26.98 23.36
CA GLU A 156 30.29 -28.06 23.00
C GLU A 156 29.66 -29.46 22.97
N ASP A 157 28.32 -29.57 22.94
CA ASP A 157 27.62 -30.82 23.21
C ASP A 157 26.47 -31.11 22.24
N ASP A 158 26.47 -32.32 21.68
CA ASP A 158 25.48 -32.84 20.73
C ASP A 158 24.13 -33.19 21.41
N ARG A 159 24.00 -32.94 22.73
CA ARG A 159 22.78 -33.20 23.50
C ARG A 159 21.71 -32.14 23.21
N ASN A 160 20.79 -32.60 22.37
CA ASN A 160 20.02 -31.92 21.33
C ASN A 160 18.94 -30.89 21.74
N TYR A 161 18.92 -30.27 22.92
CA TYR A 161 17.82 -29.32 23.25
C TYR A 161 18.01 -27.91 22.68
N ILE A 162 19.22 -27.37 22.84
CA ILE A 162 19.58 -26.04 22.31
C ILE A 162 19.47 -26.06 20.78
N THR A 163 19.96 -27.12 20.16
CA THR A 163 19.82 -27.37 18.72
C THR A 163 18.37 -27.48 18.29
N GLN A 164 17.50 -28.16 19.05
CA GLN A 164 16.08 -28.27 18.74
C GLN A 164 15.37 -26.91 18.78
N ILE A 165 15.57 -26.10 19.82
CA ILE A 165 14.95 -24.77 19.87
C ILE A 165 15.52 -23.82 18.79
N ALA A 166 16.82 -23.92 18.49
CA ALA A 166 17.44 -23.09 17.46
C ALA A 166 16.98 -23.50 16.06
N SER A 167 16.98 -24.80 15.75
CA SER A 167 16.53 -25.34 14.46
C SER A 167 15.05 -25.10 14.19
N ASN A 168 14.23 -24.88 15.22
CA ASN A 168 12.84 -24.46 15.10
C ASN A 168 12.66 -22.93 15.09
N ARG A 169 13.73 -22.14 15.02
CA ARG A 169 13.68 -20.66 15.01
C ARG A 169 13.05 -20.07 16.27
N ILE A 170 13.05 -20.80 17.38
CA ILE A 170 12.59 -20.31 18.70
C ILE A 170 13.68 -19.43 19.33
N SER A 171 14.94 -19.87 19.24
CA SER A 171 16.12 -19.12 19.71
C SER A 171 17.05 -18.74 18.55
N VAL A 172 17.74 -17.62 18.73
CA VAL A 172 18.73 -17.07 17.79
C VAL A 172 20.14 -16.99 18.38
N GLY A 173 20.27 -17.24 19.68
CA GLY A 173 21.48 -16.94 20.44
C GLY A 173 21.66 -15.44 20.66
N PHE A 174 22.92 -15.02 20.80
CA PHE A 174 23.36 -13.64 20.94
C PHE A 174 24.21 -13.23 19.72
N PRO A 175 24.42 -11.92 19.47
CA PRO A 175 25.18 -11.43 18.31
C PRO A 175 26.60 -12.00 18.17
N ASP A 176 27.22 -12.41 19.29
CA ASP A 176 28.55 -13.04 19.35
C ASP A 176 28.55 -14.54 19.00
N GLN A 177 27.45 -15.06 18.46
CA GLN A 177 27.23 -16.48 18.13
C GLN A 177 27.25 -17.41 19.35
N THR A 178 26.92 -16.89 20.54
CA THR A 178 26.77 -17.68 21.76
C THR A 178 25.31 -17.96 22.10
N PHE A 179 25.03 -19.05 22.81
CA PHE A 179 23.72 -19.34 23.40
C PHE A 179 23.64 -18.91 24.87
N ARG A 180 24.78 -18.83 25.56
CA ARG A 180 24.98 -18.57 26.99
C ARG A 180 24.19 -19.55 27.86
N PRO A 181 24.49 -20.86 27.80
CA PRO A 181 23.66 -21.91 28.40
C PRO A 181 23.42 -21.74 29.91
N PHE A 182 24.42 -21.23 30.63
CA PHE A 182 24.38 -21.07 32.09
C PHE A 182 23.86 -19.70 32.55
N ALA A 183 23.53 -18.80 31.63
CA ALA A 183 22.92 -17.52 31.99
C ALA A 183 21.49 -17.72 32.51
N GLU A 184 21.10 -16.92 33.49
CA GLU A 184 19.73 -16.88 33.99
C GLU A 184 18.80 -16.35 32.89
N THR A 185 17.59 -16.90 32.84
CA THR A 185 16.56 -16.49 31.88
C THR A 185 15.65 -15.47 32.53
N THR A 186 15.47 -14.32 31.89
CA THR A 186 14.49 -13.33 32.35
C THR A 186 13.06 -13.77 32.04
N ARG A 187 12.10 -13.18 32.74
CA ARG A 187 10.67 -13.46 32.53
C ARG A 187 10.20 -13.15 31.12
N SER A 188 10.70 -12.08 30.50
CA SER A 188 10.47 -11.78 29.09
C SER A 188 11.09 -12.84 28.17
N GLN A 189 12.35 -13.22 28.37
CA GLN A 189 13.02 -14.23 27.56
C GLN A 189 12.29 -15.58 27.57
N PHE A 190 11.85 -16.04 28.75
CA PHE A 190 11.10 -17.29 28.84
C PHE A 190 9.74 -17.19 28.15
N SER A 191 9.06 -16.05 28.27
CA SER A 191 7.77 -15.78 27.61
C SER A 191 7.91 -15.77 26.08
N ILE A 192 8.93 -15.10 25.56
CA ILE A 192 9.26 -15.08 24.12
C ILE A 192 9.47 -16.51 23.61
N PHE A 193 10.29 -17.30 24.28
CA PHE A 193 10.61 -18.65 23.84
C PHE A 193 9.39 -19.57 23.93
N LEU A 194 8.57 -19.43 24.97
CA LEU A 194 7.33 -20.17 25.11
C LEU A 194 6.33 -19.83 23.99
N ALA A 195 6.07 -18.55 23.74
CA ALA A 195 5.16 -18.12 22.67
C ALA A 195 5.58 -18.66 21.29
N ARG A 196 6.88 -18.54 20.96
CA ARG A 196 7.47 -19.07 19.71
C ARG A 196 7.41 -20.58 19.59
N THR A 197 7.45 -21.26 20.73
CA THR A 197 7.29 -22.72 20.76
C THR A 197 5.83 -23.09 20.47
N MET A 198 4.88 -22.34 21.02
CA MET A 198 3.43 -22.58 20.89
C MET A 198 2.87 -22.20 19.53
N ASP A 199 3.37 -21.13 18.91
CA ASP A 199 2.83 -20.60 17.67
C ASP A 199 3.98 -20.15 16.74
N GLU A 200 3.98 -20.71 15.53
CA GLU A 200 5.05 -20.51 14.56
C GLU A 200 5.11 -19.08 14.02
N THR A 201 4.03 -18.31 14.12
CA THR A 201 3.95 -16.93 13.62
C THR A 201 4.84 -15.97 14.41
N TYR A 202 5.13 -16.27 15.68
CA TYR A 202 6.05 -15.48 16.51
C TYR A 202 7.51 -15.91 16.35
N ARG A 203 7.79 -17.06 15.70
CA ARG A 203 9.16 -17.52 15.48
C ARG A 203 9.88 -16.46 14.66
N ASN A 204 11.16 -16.27 14.98
CA ASN A 204 11.92 -15.16 14.40
C ASN A 204 11.85 -15.20 12.86
N PRO A 205 11.60 -14.05 12.19
CA PRO A 205 11.30 -13.99 10.77
C PRO A 205 12.41 -14.58 9.91
N THR A 206 12.04 -14.99 8.70
CA THR A 206 12.96 -15.51 7.68
C THR A 206 12.53 -14.96 6.34
N LEU A 207 13.48 -14.63 5.48
CA LEU A 207 13.17 -14.36 4.08
C LEU A 207 12.65 -15.64 3.46
N LYS A 208 11.44 -15.60 2.88
CA LYS A 208 10.89 -16.74 2.16
C LYS A 208 11.58 -16.87 0.79
N PRO A 209 11.75 -18.07 0.23
CA PRO A 209 12.24 -18.23 -1.14
C PRO A 209 11.44 -17.42 -2.18
N SER A 210 10.14 -17.24 -1.99
CA SER A 210 9.27 -16.42 -2.87
C SER A 210 9.45 -14.90 -2.72
N PHE A 211 10.37 -14.45 -1.87
CA PHE A 211 10.63 -13.03 -1.68
C PHE A 211 11.11 -12.39 -2.98
N ILE A 212 12.07 -13.02 -3.67
CA ILE A 212 12.61 -12.52 -4.95
C ILE A 212 11.51 -12.45 -6.02
N ASP A 213 10.64 -13.47 -6.11
CA ASP A 213 9.49 -13.47 -7.03
C ASP A 213 8.50 -12.32 -6.76
N SER A 214 8.31 -11.97 -5.49
CA SER A 214 7.44 -10.87 -5.09
C SER A 214 8.10 -9.52 -5.41
N ALA A 215 9.39 -9.41 -5.11
CA ALA A 215 10.18 -8.21 -5.38
C ALA A 215 10.32 -7.93 -6.88
N GLN A 216 10.38 -8.95 -7.73
CA GLN A 216 10.31 -8.82 -9.20
C GLN A 216 9.02 -8.13 -9.68
N LYS A 217 7.99 -8.11 -8.85
CA LYS A 217 6.71 -7.43 -9.14
C LYS A 217 6.59 -6.12 -8.38
N GLY A 218 7.67 -5.60 -7.79
CA GLY A 218 7.65 -4.39 -6.98
C GLY A 218 6.93 -4.55 -5.64
N MET A 219 6.72 -5.79 -5.17
CA MET A 219 5.90 -6.07 -3.98
C MET A 219 6.72 -6.79 -2.90
N ILE A 220 6.52 -6.41 -1.64
CA ILE A 220 6.99 -7.14 -0.47
C ILE A 220 5.77 -7.52 0.35
N GLU A 221 5.66 -8.80 0.74
CA GLU A 221 4.46 -9.37 1.41
C GLU A 221 4.04 -8.59 2.67
N SER A 222 4.99 -7.95 3.34
CA SER A 222 4.76 -7.15 4.56
C SER A 222 4.57 -5.65 4.32
N CYS A 223 4.62 -5.18 3.07
CA CYS A 223 4.44 -3.77 2.72
C CYS A 223 3.05 -3.51 2.16
N PHE A 224 2.44 -2.39 2.56
CA PHE A 224 1.04 -2.04 2.26
C PHE A 224 0.77 -1.69 0.79
N ALA A 225 1.75 -1.04 0.16
CA ALA A 225 1.71 -0.65 -1.24
C ALA A 225 2.81 -1.35 -2.05
N LYS A 226 2.46 -1.64 -3.31
CA LYS A 226 3.40 -2.09 -4.35
C LYS A 226 4.06 -0.87 -4.99
N LEU A 227 5.33 -1.01 -5.32
CA LEU A 227 6.06 -0.09 -6.18
C LEU A 227 5.56 -0.25 -7.62
N ASP A 228 4.60 0.57 -8.04
CA ASP A 228 4.00 0.54 -9.38
C ASP A 228 4.24 1.81 -10.22
N GLN A 229 5.09 2.73 -9.73
CA GLN A 229 5.44 4.02 -10.34
C GLN A 229 4.27 5.01 -10.54
N THR A 230 3.05 4.66 -10.11
CA THR A 230 1.84 5.44 -10.39
C THR A 230 1.15 5.94 -9.14
N MET A 231 1.37 5.25 -8.02
CA MET A 231 0.97 5.68 -6.69
C MET A 231 1.71 6.97 -6.31
N THR A 232 0.94 8.05 -6.07
CA THR A 232 1.45 9.32 -5.57
C THR A 232 1.55 9.34 -4.04
N TYR A 233 2.29 10.31 -3.48
CA TYR A 233 2.31 10.49 -2.02
C TYR A 233 0.90 10.81 -1.48
N ASP A 234 0.14 11.64 -2.19
CA ASP A 234 -1.23 11.96 -1.80
C ASP A 234 -2.17 10.76 -1.92
N ASP A 235 -2.04 9.93 -2.96
CA ASP A 235 -2.81 8.68 -3.08
C ASP A 235 -2.50 7.72 -1.92
N MET A 236 -1.23 7.64 -1.49
CA MET A 236 -0.85 6.86 -0.32
C MET A 236 -1.54 7.38 0.94
N LYS A 237 -1.49 8.69 1.22
CA LYS A 237 -2.17 9.27 2.39
C LYS A 237 -3.68 9.05 2.36
N ILE A 238 -4.30 9.22 1.20
CA ILE A 238 -5.74 8.99 1.01
C ILE A 238 -6.10 7.53 1.30
N THR A 239 -5.26 6.60 0.85
CA THR A 239 -5.55 5.15 0.93
C THR A 239 -5.20 4.56 2.29
N TYR A 240 -4.07 4.97 2.88
CA TYR A 240 -3.46 4.32 4.04
C TYR A 240 -3.38 5.21 5.29
N GLY A 241 -3.78 6.47 5.21
CA GLY A 241 -3.69 7.44 6.31
C GLY A 241 -2.36 8.19 6.34
N GLU A 242 -2.15 9.04 7.34
CA GLU A 242 -0.89 9.78 7.50
C GLU A 242 0.27 8.83 7.84
N PRO A 243 1.50 9.07 7.32
CA PRO A 243 2.66 8.26 7.66
C PRO A 243 3.09 8.46 9.11
N GLU A 244 3.77 7.45 9.68
CA GLU A 244 4.34 7.51 11.03
C GLU A 244 5.48 8.54 11.10
N GLN A 245 6.27 8.64 10.02
CA GLN A 245 7.37 9.57 9.90
C GLN A 245 7.56 10.03 8.44
N GLU A 246 7.92 11.30 8.28
CA GLU A 246 8.43 11.86 7.03
C GLU A 246 9.89 12.30 7.22
N SER A 247 10.74 12.00 6.24
CA SER A 247 12.16 12.34 6.24
C SER A 247 12.69 12.50 4.80
N THR A 248 13.99 12.71 4.63
CA THR A 248 14.63 12.81 3.32
C THR A 248 15.76 11.79 3.20
N TRP A 249 15.83 11.09 2.07
CA TRP A 249 16.90 10.13 1.79
C TRP A 249 17.41 10.32 0.36
N GLY A 250 18.71 10.60 0.20
CA GLY A 250 19.31 10.80 -1.12
C GLY A 250 18.72 11.98 -1.90
N GLY A 251 18.10 12.94 -1.20
CA GLY A 251 17.34 14.03 -1.81
C GLY A 251 15.88 13.70 -2.10
N GLU A 252 15.42 12.48 -1.85
CA GLU A 252 14.03 12.02 -2.05
C GLU A 252 13.20 12.16 -0.75
N LEU A 253 11.89 12.42 -0.85
CA LEU A 253 10.95 12.35 0.27
C LEU A 253 10.79 10.89 0.69
N LYS A 254 11.10 10.56 1.95
CA LYS A 254 10.93 9.23 2.53
C LYS A 254 9.77 9.25 3.52
N VAL A 255 8.78 8.38 3.34
CA VAL A 255 7.64 8.25 4.25
C VAL A 255 7.54 6.84 4.81
N ASP A 256 7.33 6.73 6.11
CA ASP A 256 7.41 5.47 6.85
C ASP A 256 6.01 4.98 7.27
N TYR A 257 5.72 3.72 6.96
CA TYR A 257 4.52 3.00 7.39
C TYR A 257 4.93 1.63 7.93
N GLY A 258 4.95 1.49 9.25
CA GLY A 258 5.46 0.31 9.94
C GLY A 258 6.86 -0.06 9.50
N LYS A 259 7.05 -1.31 9.03
CA LYS A 259 8.35 -1.82 8.60
C LYS A 259 8.74 -1.40 7.18
N CYS A 260 7.95 -0.57 6.51
CA CYS A 260 8.21 -0.21 5.12
C CYS A 260 8.33 1.31 4.98
N SER A 261 9.32 1.75 4.21
CA SER A 261 9.42 3.14 3.80
C SER A 261 9.30 3.27 2.31
N TYR A 262 8.69 4.36 1.88
CA TYR A 262 8.42 4.64 0.49
C TYR A 262 9.15 5.92 0.12
N LEU A 263 9.95 5.87 -0.95
CA LEU A 263 10.62 7.05 -1.47
C LEU A 263 9.78 7.70 -2.56
N PHE A 264 9.68 9.02 -2.50
CA PHE A 264 8.99 9.86 -3.46
C PHE A 264 9.91 10.97 -3.94
N ASN A 265 9.76 11.37 -5.21
CA ASN A 265 10.44 12.54 -5.74
C ASN A 265 9.92 13.81 -5.05
N PRO A 266 10.77 14.65 -4.43
CA PRO A 266 10.30 15.88 -3.79
C PRO A 266 9.99 16.98 -4.80
N GLU A 267 10.61 16.95 -5.98
CA GLU A 267 10.29 17.86 -7.09
C GLU A 267 9.04 17.38 -7.85
N GLU A 268 8.72 16.09 -7.75
CA GLU A 268 7.53 15.47 -8.35
C GLU A 268 6.89 14.45 -7.39
N PRO A 269 6.15 14.87 -6.35
CA PRO A 269 5.62 14.01 -5.27
C PRO A 269 4.61 12.94 -5.73
N ASN A 270 4.44 12.79 -7.04
CA ASN A 270 3.52 11.88 -7.70
C ASN A 270 4.10 10.48 -7.93
N GLN A 271 5.27 10.14 -7.38
CA GLN A 271 6.07 9.04 -7.92
C GLN A 271 6.85 8.29 -6.86
N MET A 272 6.43 7.05 -6.58
CA MET A 272 7.20 6.15 -5.73
C MET A 272 8.46 5.68 -6.48
N LYS A 273 9.64 6.08 -5.99
CA LYS A 273 10.98 5.79 -6.55
C LYS A 273 11.59 4.51 -6.02
N GLY A 274 11.11 4.06 -4.86
CA GLY A 274 11.56 2.82 -4.27
C GLY A 274 10.88 2.53 -2.96
N LEU A 275 11.15 1.33 -2.47
CA LEU A 275 10.54 0.71 -1.32
C LEU A 275 11.66 0.16 -0.44
N PHE A 276 11.70 0.58 0.82
CA PHE A 276 12.52 -0.01 1.86
C PHE A 276 11.66 -0.96 2.68
N TYR A 277 12.24 -2.08 3.07
CA TYR A 277 11.69 -2.97 4.08
C TYR A 277 12.74 -3.22 5.14
N TYR A 278 12.35 -3.05 6.41
CA TYR A 278 13.19 -3.19 7.58
C TYR A 278 12.82 -4.49 8.32
N PRO A 279 13.41 -5.64 7.94
CA PRO A 279 13.09 -6.93 8.55
C PRO A 279 13.42 -6.97 10.05
N MET A 280 14.32 -6.09 10.53
CA MET A 280 14.80 -6.01 11.92
C MET A 280 15.15 -7.40 12.46
N ASP A 281 16.17 -8.03 11.88
CA ASP A 281 16.63 -9.36 12.28
C ASP A 281 18.17 -9.45 12.23
N GLU A 282 18.77 -9.46 13.42
CA GLU A 282 20.23 -9.50 13.62
C GLU A 282 20.92 -10.76 13.05
N ARG A 283 20.14 -11.76 12.59
CA ARG A 283 20.68 -13.00 12.02
C ARG A 283 20.74 -13.02 10.50
N LEU A 284 20.10 -12.09 9.81
CA LEU A 284 20.14 -12.05 8.35
C LEU A 284 21.52 -11.51 7.93
N THR A 285 22.59 -12.26 8.19
CA THR A 285 23.93 -11.93 7.66
C THR A 285 23.97 -12.26 6.17
N PRO A 286 24.93 -11.70 5.41
CA PRO A 286 25.05 -11.96 3.97
C PRO A 286 24.99 -13.44 3.58
N ASP A 287 25.70 -14.31 4.30
CA ASP A 287 25.72 -15.74 4.00
C ASP A 287 24.38 -16.42 4.27
N ARG A 288 23.72 -16.05 5.37
CA ARG A 288 22.43 -16.64 5.74
C ARG A 288 21.30 -16.20 4.82
N VAL A 289 21.34 -14.99 4.30
CA VAL A 289 20.37 -14.53 3.30
C VAL A 289 20.48 -15.36 2.02
N MET A 290 21.69 -15.63 1.54
CA MET A 290 21.90 -16.50 0.37
C MET A 290 21.37 -17.92 0.60
N ASP A 291 21.63 -18.50 1.77
CA ASP A 291 21.15 -19.83 2.12
C ASP A 291 19.60 -19.90 2.18
N GLN A 292 18.94 -18.85 2.69
CA GLN A 292 17.48 -18.81 2.85
C GLN A 292 16.73 -18.55 1.54
N LEU A 293 17.25 -17.67 0.68
CA LEU A 293 16.61 -17.35 -0.59
C LEU A 293 16.74 -18.47 -1.62
N ASN A 294 17.74 -19.34 -1.45
CA ASN A 294 18.10 -20.37 -2.43
C ASN A 294 18.34 -19.75 -3.82
N ASP A 295 18.88 -18.53 -3.83
CA ASP A 295 19.22 -17.77 -5.02
C ASP A 295 20.48 -16.95 -4.77
N GLN A 296 21.33 -16.85 -5.79
CA GLN A 296 22.60 -16.14 -5.70
C GLN A 296 22.43 -14.69 -6.18
N PRO A 297 22.98 -13.70 -5.47
CA PRO A 297 22.93 -12.33 -5.94
C PRO A 297 23.77 -12.19 -7.22
N ASP A 298 23.29 -11.39 -8.17
CA ASP A 298 24.02 -11.04 -9.40
C ASP A 298 25.33 -10.33 -9.09
N SER A 299 25.36 -9.51 -8.02
CA SER A 299 26.60 -8.90 -7.56
C SER A 299 26.63 -8.61 -6.06
N LYS A 300 27.86 -8.48 -5.55
CA LYS A 300 28.17 -8.13 -4.15
C LYS A 300 29.10 -6.93 -4.15
N LYS A 301 28.80 -5.89 -3.38
CA LYS A 301 29.55 -4.64 -3.39
C LYS A 301 29.67 -4.03 -2.00
N GLU A 302 30.89 -3.76 -1.57
CA GLU A 302 31.17 -2.82 -0.48
C GLU A 302 31.23 -1.41 -1.07
N THR A 303 30.48 -0.47 -0.49
CA THR A 303 30.37 0.91 -0.96
C THR A 303 31.25 1.85 -0.15
N ASN A 304 31.51 3.05 -0.68
CA ASN A 304 32.43 4.00 -0.07
C ASN A 304 31.99 4.51 1.32
N ASP A 305 30.71 4.34 1.65
CA ASP A 305 30.11 4.64 2.96
C ASP A 305 30.27 3.50 3.98
N GLY A 306 30.94 2.40 3.61
CA GLY A 306 31.15 1.23 4.45
C GLY A 306 30.05 0.17 4.35
N THR A 307 28.92 0.46 3.70
CA THR A 307 27.83 -0.53 3.58
C THR A 307 28.21 -1.65 2.63
N TYR A 308 27.77 -2.87 2.97
CA TYR A 308 27.86 -4.02 2.09
C TYR A 308 26.50 -4.28 1.45
N ARG A 309 26.48 -4.62 0.16
CA ARG A 309 25.24 -4.82 -0.61
C ARG A 309 25.29 -6.13 -1.39
N GLN A 310 24.24 -6.93 -1.26
CA GLN A 310 23.94 -8.00 -2.22
C GLN A 310 22.85 -7.49 -3.17
N ILE A 311 23.09 -7.63 -4.46
CA ILE A 311 22.30 -7.00 -5.51
C ILE A 311 21.72 -8.10 -6.39
N TYR A 312 20.41 -8.09 -6.53
CA TYR A 312 19.66 -8.96 -7.44
C TYR A 312 19.05 -8.07 -8.54
N GLU A 313 19.50 -8.27 -9.77
CA GLU A 313 19.05 -7.57 -10.97
C GLU A 313 17.92 -8.38 -11.61
N LEU A 314 16.69 -8.08 -11.20
CA LEU A 314 15.49 -8.73 -11.74
C LEU A 314 15.06 -8.02 -13.03
N ASN A 315 14.01 -8.49 -13.71
CA ASN A 315 13.59 -7.89 -14.98
C ASN A 315 13.29 -6.38 -14.86
N ASP A 316 12.33 -6.03 -13.99
CA ASP A 316 11.81 -4.66 -13.89
C ASP A 316 12.35 -3.90 -12.66
N TYR A 317 13.02 -4.59 -11.75
CA TYR A 317 13.47 -4.04 -10.46
C TYR A 317 14.88 -4.52 -10.09
N THR A 318 15.61 -3.67 -9.38
CA THR A 318 16.81 -4.06 -8.64
C THR A 318 16.44 -4.19 -7.17
N VAL A 319 16.85 -5.30 -6.55
CA VAL A 319 16.71 -5.53 -5.12
C VAL A 319 18.09 -5.46 -4.47
N TYR A 320 18.23 -4.61 -3.47
CA TYR A 320 19.42 -4.47 -2.64
C TYR A 320 19.13 -5.00 -1.25
N PHE A 321 19.85 -6.03 -0.85
CA PHE A 321 19.97 -6.39 0.56
C PHE A 321 21.16 -5.60 1.09
N VAL A 322 20.89 -4.66 2.00
CA VAL A 322 21.88 -3.70 2.50
C VAL A 322 22.25 -4.04 3.93
N TYR A 323 23.56 -4.15 4.16
CA TYR A 323 24.16 -4.51 5.44
C TYR A 323 25.11 -3.36 5.85
N PRO A 324 25.22 -3.02 7.13
CA PRO A 324 26.12 -1.96 7.56
C PRO A 324 27.60 -2.32 7.31
N SER A 325 27.95 -3.61 7.33
CA SER A 325 29.25 -4.16 6.94
C SER A 325 29.10 -5.63 6.51
N VAL A 326 30.18 -6.26 6.02
CA VAL A 326 30.15 -7.64 5.47
C VAL A 326 29.78 -8.72 6.48
N ASP A 327 29.99 -8.47 7.77
CA ASP A 327 29.72 -9.43 8.85
C ASP A 327 28.49 -9.05 9.69
N GLU A 328 27.84 -7.93 9.36
CA GLU A 328 26.69 -7.42 10.09
C GLU A 328 25.36 -7.92 9.53
N ALA A 329 24.33 -7.74 10.34
CA ALA A 329 22.98 -8.10 9.98
C ALA A 329 22.42 -7.22 8.86
N LEU A 330 21.45 -7.75 8.14
CA LEU A 330 20.68 -7.03 7.14
C LEU A 330 19.98 -5.85 7.83
N ASP A 331 20.37 -4.65 7.43
CA ASP A 331 19.79 -3.40 7.90
C ASP A 331 18.42 -3.20 7.24
N TYR A 332 18.41 -3.21 5.91
CA TYR A 332 17.19 -3.09 5.13
C TYR A 332 17.29 -3.72 3.75
N ILE A 333 16.13 -3.97 3.18
CA ILE A 333 15.98 -4.34 1.77
C ILE A 333 15.45 -3.14 1.02
N TYR A 334 16.14 -2.74 -0.03
CA TYR A 334 15.71 -1.66 -0.91
C TYR A 334 15.34 -2.22 -2.28
N VAL A 335 14.09 -2.04 -2.69
CA VAL A 335 13.58 -2.39 -4.02
C VAL A 335 13.37 -1.10 -4.79
N LYS A 336 13.95 -1.00 -5.98
CA LYS A 336 13.77 0.14 -6.86
C LYS A 336 13.52 -0.34 -8.30
N PRO A 337 12.87 0.44 -9.15
CA PRO A 337 12.70 0.05 -10.55
C PRO A 337 14.01 0.21 -11.34
N ASN A 338 14.25 -0.69 -12.30
CA ASN A 338 15.43 -0.68 -13.17
C ASN A 338 15.40 0.48 -14.16
N THR A 339 14.24 0.72 -14.74
CA THR A 339 13.95 1.84 -15.64
C THR A 339 12.99 2.77 -14.95
N PHE A 340 13.45 4.00 -14.72
CA PHE A 340 12.57 5.08 -14.34
C PHE A 340 11.86 5.58 -15.61
N TYR A 341 10.62 5.16 -15.81
CA TYR A 341 9.76 5.78 -16.83
C TYR A 341 9.22 7.07 -16.23
N ASP A 342 9.47 8.21 -16.89
CA ASP A 342 8.88 9.48 -16.50
C ASP A 342 7.33 9.35 -16.54
N PRO A 343 6.63 9.44 -15.40
CA PRO A 343 5.18 9.30 -15.27
C PRO A 343 4.39 10.36 -16.00
N THR A 344 5.03 11.46 -16.41
CA THR A 344 4.51 12.40 -17.41
C THR A 344 4.11 11.64 -18.68
N TRP A 345 4.90 10.63 -19.04
CA TRP A 345 4.73 9.79 -20.20
C TRP A 345 4.16 8.41 -19.87
N LEU A 346 3.53 8.23 -18.70
CA LEU A 346 2.76 7.03 -18.40
C LEU A 346 1.26 7.31 -18.49
N LEU A 347 0.52 6.45 -19.20
CA LEU A 347 -0.93 6.59 -19.34
C LEU A 347 -1.63 5.26 -19.02
N LYS A 348 -2.66 5.30 -18.16
CA LYS A 348 -3.46 4.11 -17.79
C LYS A 348 -4.14 3.55 -19.05
N GLU A 349 -4.16 2.23 -19.21
CA GLU A 349 -4.81 1.54 -20.32
C GLU A 349 -6.22 2.07 -20.65
N LYS A 350 -7.04 2.39 -19.64
CA LYS A 350 -8.41 2.92 -19.82
C LYS A 350 -8.53 4.23 -20.63
N TYR A 351 -7.43 4.95 -20.83
CA TYR A 351 -7.40 6.21 -21.59
C TYR A 351 -6.95 6.03 -23.03
N PHE A 352 -6.55 4.84 -23.46
CA PHE A 352 -6.30 4.53 -24.87
C PHE A 352 -7.62 4.21 -25.58
N ASN A 353 -7.68 4.45 -26.89
CA ASN A 353 -8.83 4.05 -27.68
C ASN A 353 -8.87 2.52 -27.80
N ASP A 354 -10.02 1.93 -27.47
CA ASP A 354 -10.35 0.56 -27.86
C ASP A 354 -10.96 0.61 -29.26
N MET A 355 -10.50 -0.23 -30.18
CA MET A 355 -10.79 -0.08 -31.61
C MET A 355 -11.36 -1.36 -32.23
N GLU A 356 -12.39 -1.21 -33.05
CA GLU A 356 -12.97 -2.27 -33.88
C GLU A 356 -13.21 -1.78 -35.32
N MET A 357 -13.20 -2.70 -36.29
CA MET A 357 -13.54 -2.38 -37.68
C MET A 357 -15.06 -2.46 -37.89
N ILE A 358 -15.73 -1.30 -37.91
CA ILE A 358 -17.18 -1.21 -38.15
C ILE A 358 -17.42 -0.59 -39.52
N ASN A 359 -18.08 -1.33 -40.42
CA ASN A 359 -18.37 -0.88 -41.79
C ASN A 359 -17.13 -0.39 -42.57
N GLY A 360 -15.96 -0.98 -42.31
CA GLY A 360 -14.70 -0.61 -42.95
C GLY A 360 -13.96 0.57 -42.32
N ASN A 361 -14.48 1.16 -41.23
CA ASN A 361 -13.84 2.24 -40.50
C ASN A 361 -13.29 1.76 -39.14
N PRO A 362 -12.07 2.18 -38.75
CA PRO A 362 -11.53 1.96 -37.42
C PRO A 362 -12.32 2.81 -36.40
N THR A 363 -13.22 2.15 -35.66
CA THR A 363 -14.21 2.79 -34.78
C THR A 363 -13.90 2.52 -33.31
N ILE A 364 -13.97 3.57 -32.50
CA ILE A 364 -13.69 3.60 -31.08
C ILE A 364 -14.85 2.95 -30.31
N THR A 365 -14.58 1.94 -29.50
CA THR A 365 -15.60 1.22 -28.70
C THR A 365 -15.73 1.74 -27.27
N ASN A 366 -14.79 2.58 -26.81
CA ASN A 366 -14.82 3.24 -25.51
C ASN A 366 -14.97 4.79 -25.60
N PRO A 367 -15.97 5.32 -26.34
CA PRO A 367 -16.03 6.75 -26.71
C PRO A 367 -16.25 7.72 -25.54
N SER A 368 -16.63 7.22 -24.35
CA SER A 368 -16.80 8.02 -23.12
C SER A 368 -15.47 8.38 -22.45
N ASN A 369 -14.35 7.79 -22.89
CA ASN A 369 -13.00 8.12 -22.46
C ASN A 369 -12.74 9.65 -22.56
N PRO A 370 -12.36 10.35 -21.48
CA PRO A 370 -12.10 11.80 -21.52
C PRO A 370 -10.87 12.18 -22.36
N LEU A 371 -9.93 11.26 -22.58
CA LEU A 371 -8.75 11.44 -23.43
C LEU A 371 -8.94 10.88 -24.85
N VAL A 372 -10.16 10.50 -25.24
CA VAL A 372 -10.44 9.87 -26.54
C VAL A 372 -9.77 10.62 -27.71
N LEU A 373 -8.92 9.93 -28.47
CA LEU A 373 -8.26 10.52 -29.64
C LEU A 373 -9.20 10.36 -30.83
N VAL A 374 -9.81 11.45 -31.29
CA VAL A 374 -10.71 11.45 -32.45
C VAL A 374 -10.04 12.24 -33.56
N ASN A 375 -9.79 11.59 -34.69
CA ASN A 375 -9.18 12.21 -35.86
C ASN A 375 -9.49 11.39 -37.12
N LYS A 376 -8.83 11.69 -38.24
CA LYS A 376 -9.06 11.03 -39.54
C LYS A 376 -8.79 9.50 -39.52
N GLN A 377 -8.15 8.99 -38.47
CA GLN A 377 -7.79 7.58 -38.28
C GLN A 377 -8.61 6.89 -37.18
N HIS A 378 -9.36 7.63 -36.35
CA HIS A 378 -10.08 7.09 -35.20
C HIS A 378 -11.50 7.65 -35.15
N TYR A 379 -12.49 6.81 -35.47
CA TYR A 379 -13.89 7.20 -35.65
C TYR A 379 -14.69 6.97 -34.37
N LEU A 380 -15.52 7.92 -33.98
CA LEU A 380 -16.57 7.69 -32.99
C LEU A 380 -17.71 6.86 -33.58
N PRO A 381 -18.41 6.05 -32.76
CA PRO A 381 -19.63 5.38 -33.16
C PRO A 381 -20.70 6.38 -33.61
N SER A 382 -21.51 6.01 -34.61
CA SER A 382 -22.55 6.89 -35.15
C SER A 382 -23.68 7.21 -34.16
N ASP A 383 -23.89 6.32 -33.19
CA ASP A 383 -24.91 6.43 -32.14
C ASP A 383 -24.37 7.03 -30.83
N TYR A 384 -23.08 7.37 -30.76
CA TYR A 384 -22.51 7.94 -29.55
C TYR A 384 -23.01 9.37 -29.29
N VAL A 385 -23.68 9.52 -28.14
CA VAL A 385 -24.14 10.79 -27.58
C VAL A 385 -23.75 10.82 -26.10
N PRO A 386 -22.86 11.74 -25.67
CA PRO A 386 -22.48 11.86 -24.27
C PRO A 386 -23.58 12.54 -23.44
N GLU A 387 -23.42 12.50 -22.11
CA GLU A 387 -24.11 13.45 -21.22
C GLU A 387 -23.64 14.88 -21.52
N LEU A 388 -24.59 15.81 -21.58
CA LEU A 388 -24.36 17.16 -22.09
C LEU A 388 -25.08 18.22 -21.24
N VAL A 389 -24.39 19.31 -20.96
CA VAL A 389 -24.90 20.50 -20.27
C VAL A 389 -24.47 21.75 -21.03
N ARG A 390 -25.18 22.86 -20.80
CA ARG A 390 -24.78 24.18 -21.30
C ARG A 390 -23.90 24.86 -20.24
N PRO A 391 -22.63 25.18 -20.53
CA PRO A 391 -21.80 25.95 -19.61
C PRO A 391 -22.36 27.37 -19.43
N GLY A 392 -22.18 27.93 -18.23
CA GLY A 392 -22.53 29.29 -17.82
C GLY A 392 -21.65 30.39 -18.41
N VAL A 393 -21.31 30.30 -19.69
CA VAL A 393 -20.45 31.26 -20.41
C VAL A 393 -21.21 32.06 -21.48
N GLN A 394 -20.64 33.16 -21.94
CA GLN A 394 -21.22 33.95 -23.03
C GLN A 394 -21.08 33.23 -24.38
N PHE A 395 -22.18 33.16 -25.13
CA PHE A 395 -22.21 32.63 -26.49
C PHE A 395 -22.50 33.75 -27.49
N VAL A 396 -21.92 33.64 -28.70
CA VAL A 396 -22.15 34.61 -29.80
C VAL A 396 -23.61 34.72 -30.24
N PHE A 397 -24.44 33.75 -29.86
CA PHE A 397 -25.87 33.69 -30.16
C PHE A 397 -26.77 33.85 -28.91
N GLY A 398 -26.20 34.32 -27.79
CA GLY A 398 -26.91 34.49 -26.52
C GLY A 398 -27.56 33.21 -26.03
N ASP A 399 -28.73 33.32 -25.40
CA ASP A 399 -29.40 32.22 -24.69
C ASP A 399 -30.14 31.21 -25.58
N LYS A 400 -29.90 31.23 -26.90
CA LYS A 400 -30.56 30.26 -27.79
C LYS A 400 -30.16 28.83 -27.40
N SER A 401 -31.16 27.97 -27.23
CA SER A 401 -30.98 26.55 -26.95
C SER A 401 -30.60 25.81 -28.23
N LEU A 402 -29.29 25.60 -28.43
CA LEU A 402 -28.71 24.93 -29.59
C LEU A 402 -27.76 23.83 -29.12
N ASN A 403 -27.69 22.70 -29.84
CA ASN A 403 -26.74 21.61 -29.52
C ASN A 403 -25.29 22.09 -29.47
N LYS A 404 -24.94 23.05 -30.33
CA LYS A 404 -23.62 23.69 -30.35
C LYS A 404 -23.32 24.57 -29.13
N ALA A 405 -24.23 24.67 -28.18
CA ALA A 405 -23.99 25.31 -26.88
C ALA A 405 -23.68 24.29 -25.78
N LEU A 406 -23.68 22.99 -26.09
CA LEU A 406 -23.57 21.93 -25.09
C LEU A 406 -22.16 21.35 -25.06
N MET A 407 -21.73 20.87 -23.90
CA MET A 407 -20.49 20.13 -23.66
C MET A 407 -20.69 19.11 -22.53
N ARG A 408 -19.76 18.19 -22.34
CA ARG A 408 -19.76 17.28 -21.18
C ARG A 408 -19.65 18.07 -19.87
N PRO A 409 -20.30 17.65 -18.76
CA PRO A 409 -20.33 18.39 -17.50
C PRO A 409 -18.96 18.82 -16.95
N GLU A 410 -17.98 17.92 -16.99
CA GLU A 410 -16.63 18.21 -16.49
C GLU A 410 -15.94 19.31 -17.33
N ALA A 411 -15.97 19.17 -18.66
CA ALA A 411 -15.41 20.16 -19.56
C ALA A 411 -16.15 21.51 -19.47
N ALA A 412 -17.47 21.50 -19.24
CA ALA A 412 -18.26 22.71 -19.06
C ALA A 412 -17.83 23.50 -17.82
N ARG A 413 -17.61 22.82 -16.67
CA ARG A 413 -17.12 23.46 -15.44
C ARG A 413 -15.76 24.12 -15.66
N HIS A 414 -14.82 23.41 -16.27
CA HIS A 414 -13.50 23.97 -16.54
C HIS A 414 -13.52 25.09 -17.59
N LEU A 415 -14.46 25.05 -18.54
CA LEU A 415 -14.67 26.16 -19.48
C LEU A 415 -15.14 27.42 -18.75
N GLU A 416 -16.04 27.29 -17.76
CA GLU A 416 -16.50 28.41 -16.92
C GLU A 416 -15.36 29.02 -16.11
N GLU A 417 -14.47 28.19 -15.54
CA GLU A 417 -13.26 28.63 -14.84
C GLU A 417 -12.32 29.41 -15.77
N MET A 418 -12.07 28.88 -16.98
CA MET A 418 -11.24 29.54 -17.99
C MET A 418 -11.83 30.89 -18.44
N PHE A 419 -13.14 30.97 -18.66
CA PHE A 419 -13.81 32.21 -19.06
C PHE A 419 -13.80 33.26 -17.94
N THR A 420 -13.96 32.83 -16.69
CA THR A 420 -13.84 33.72 -15.52
C THR A 420 -12.43 34.31 -15.45
N ALA A 421 -11.39 33.48 -15.60
CA ALA A 421 -10.02 33.96 -15.60
C ALA A 421 -9.68 34.87 -16.79
N ALA A 422 -10.28 34.62 -17.96
CA ALA A 422 -10.15 35.51 -19.11
C ALA A 422 -10.74 36.89 -18.80
N GLU A 423 -11.94 36.93 -18.22
CA GLU A 423 -12.60 38.18 -17.80
C GLU A 423 -11.76 38.95 -16.78
N GLU A 424 -11.22 38.27 -15.76
CA GLU A 424 -10.31 38.86 -14.76
C GLU A 424 -9.02 39.43 -15.39
N ALA A 425 -8.52 38.80 -16.46
CA ALA A 425 -7.38 39.29 -17.24
C ALA A 425 -7.75 40.40 -18.24
N GLY A 426 -9.01 40.84 -18.28
CA GLY A 426 -9.52 41.83 -19.23
C GLY A 426 -9.59 41.32 -20.68
N ILE A 427 -9.73 40.01 -20.85
CA ILE A 427 -9.81 39.31 -22.13
C ILE A 427 -11.28 38.95 -22.41
N ASN A 428 -11.83 39.50 -23.49
CA ASN A 428 -13.21 39.22 -23.89
C ASN A 428 -13.26 38.09 -24.92
N ILE A 429 -13.80 36.94 -24.50
CA ILE A 429 -13.98 35.75 -25.32
C ILE A 429 -15.43 35.25 -25.26
N LEU A 430 -15.88 34.61 -26.34
CA LEU A 430 -17.22 34.05 -26.48
C LEU A 430 -17.16 32.65 -27.07
N ALA A 431 -18.01 31.77 -26.55
CA ALA A 431 -18.22 30.43 -27.09
C ALA A 431 -19.07 30.46 -28.37
N THR A 432 -18.73 29.61 -29.34
CA THR A 432 -19.35 29.59 -30.67
C THR A 432 -19.93 28.23 -31.06
N SER A 433 -19.19 27.14 -30.81
CA SER A 433 -19.62 25.79 -31.19
C SER A 433 -18.98 24.71 -30.32
N GLY A 434 -19.79 24.12 -29.44
CA GLY A 434 -19.49 22.91 -28.66
C GLY A 434 -19.93 21.63 -29.37
N TYR A 435 -20.85 20.89 -28.76
CA TYR A 435 -21.31 19.59 -29.25
C TYR A 435 -21.97 19.64 -30.63
N ARG A 436 -21.64 18.64 -31.46
CA ARG A 436 -22.24 18.41 -32.77
C ARG A 436 -22.50 16.91 -32.94
N SER A 437 -23.76 16.55 -33.19
CA SER A 437 -24.13 15.13 -33.36
C SER A 437 -23.58 14.55 -34.66
N TYR A 438 -23.47 13.23 -34.70
CA TYR A 438 -23.04 12.48 -35.88
C TYR A 438 -23.89 12.84 -37.11
N ASP A 439 -25.22 12.83 -36.98
CA ASP A 439 -26.15 13.16 -38.07
C ASP A 439 -25.95 14.58 -38.61
N ARG A 440 -25.67 15.54 -37.70
CA ARG A 440 -25.36 16.90 -38.12
C ARG A 440 -24.04 16.95 -38.89
N GLN A 441 -23.01 16.22 -38.44
CA GLN A 441 -21.74 16.14 -39.15
C GLN A 441 -21.91 15.45 -40.51
N GLN A 442 -22.75 14.42 -40.61
CA GLN A 442 -23.10 13.76 -41.88
C GLN A 442 -23.77 14.71 -42.86
N TYR A 443 -24.74 15.49 -42.40
CA TYR A 443 -25.38 16.50 -43.23
C TYR A 443 -24.37 17.54 -43.77
N LEU A 444 -23.49 18.07 -42.91
CA LEU A 444 -22.47 19.05 -43.31
C LEU A 444 -21.49 18.45 -44.32
N PHE A 445 -21.02 17.23 -44.08
CA PHE A 445 -20.11 16.55 -44.99
C PHE A 445 -20.76 16.27 -46.35
N GLN A 446 -22.03 15.84 -46.37
CA GLN A 446 -22.76 15.58 -47.61
C GLN A 446 -22.99 16.85 -48.44
N GLN A 447 -23.29 17.98 -47.79
CA GLN A 447 -23.39 19.27 -48.46
C GLN A 447 -22.05 19.67 -49.11
N GLU A 448 -20.94 19.49 -48.41
CA GLU A 448 -19.62 19.79 -48.96
C GLU A 448 -19.27 18.86 -50.13
N VAL A 449 -19.60 17.57 -50.03
CA VAL A 449 -19.41 16.60 -51.14
C VAL A 449 -20.17 17.01 -52.39
N GLU A 450 -21.36 17.59 -52.24
CA GLU A 450 -22.17 18.11 -53.35
C GLU A 450 -21.58 19.36 -53.99
N GLU A 451 -20.86 20.19 -53.21
CA GLU A 451 -20.29 21.45 -53.66
C GLU A 451 -18.88 21.29 -54.28
N SER A 452 -17.98 20.60 -53.58
CA SER A 452 -16.55 20.52 -53.92
C SER A 452 -16.08 19.11 -54.34
N GLY A 453 -16.94 18.10 -54.19
CA GLY A 453 -16.61 16.71 -54.47
C GLY A 453 -15.96 16.00 -53.28
N ARG A 454 -16.06 14.66 -53.24
CA ARG A 454 -15.75 13.89 -52.02
C ARG A 454 -14.31 14.01 -51.53
N GLU A 455 -13.32 14.02 -52.42
CA GLU A 455 -11.92 14.08 -52.00
C GLU A 455 -11.55 15.47 -51.45
N GLU A 456 -12.10 16.54 -52.03
CA GLU A 456 -11.95 17.90 -51.51
C GLU A 456 -12.72 18.09 -50.20
N ALA A 457 -13.95 17.56 -50.12
CA ALA A 457 -14.74 17.63 -48.89
C ALA A 457 -14.04 17.05 -47.65
N LYS A 458 -13.21 16.01 -47.82
CA LYS A 458 -12.40 15.40 -46.74
C LYS A 458 -11.26 16.31 -46.23
N THR A 459 -10.87 17.32 -47.00
CA THR A 459 -9.86 18.31 -46.58
C THR A 459 -10.52 19.48 -45.84
N ILE A 460 -11.76 19.82 -46.19
CA ILE A 460 -12.51 20.97 -45.66
C ILE A 460 -13.32 20.61 -44.41
N VAL A 461 -14.04 19.47 -44.43
CA VAL A 461 -14.97 19.07 -43.38
C VAL A 461 -14.61 17.70 -42.83
N ALA A 462 -14.61 17.55 -41.50
CA ALA A 462 -14.40 16.26 -40.87
C ALA A 462 -15.42 15.21 -41.35
N ILE A 463 -14.96 13.99 -41.61
CA ILE A 463 -15.83 12.86 -41.93
C ILE A 463 -16.72 12.58 -40.71
N PRO A 464 -17.98 12.16 -40.87
CA PRO A 464 -18.82 11.77 -39.75
C PRO A 464 -18.13 10.72 -38.89
N GLY A 465 -18.10 10.94 -37.57
CA GLY A 465 -17.31 10.14 -36.63
C GLY A 465 -15.89 10.63 -36.39
N THR A 466 -15.30 11.48 -37.24
CA THR A 466 -13.92 11.98 -37.06
C THR A 466 -13.85 13.43 -36.56
N SER A 467 -14.97 14.00 -36.10
CA SER A 467 -15.04 15.35 -35.54
C SER A 467 -15.00 15.30 -34.02
N GLU A 468 -14.07 16.01 -33.39
CA GLU A 468 -13.99 16.07 -31.93
C GLU A 468 -15.23 16.73 -31.28
N HIS A 469 -15.98 17.56 -32.01
CA HIS A 469 -17.24 18.14 -31.50
C HIS A 469 -18.26 17.07 -31.09
N GLN A 470 -18.23 15.86 -31.67
CA GLN A 470 -19.13 14.78 -31.25
C GLN A 470 -18.79 14.25 -29.84
N THR A 471 -17.57 14.45 -29.36
CA THR A 471 -17.16 14.04 -28.00
C THR A 471 -17.83 14.86 -26.89
N GLY A 472 -18.30 16.07 -27.22
CA GLY A 472 -18.71 17.06 -26.21
C GLY A 472 -17.55 17.62 -25.37
N LEU A 473 -16.30 17.37 -25.75
CA LEU A 473 -15.09 17.85 -25.05
C LEU A 473 -14.44 19.05 -25.75
N THR A 474 -15.03 19.56 -26.82
CA THR A 474 -14.46 20.63 -27.65
C THR A 474 -15.34 21.88 -27.60
N MET A 475 -14.72 23.06 -27.62
CA MET A 475 -15.40 24.34 -27.82
C MET A 475 -14.62 25.21 -28.80
N ASP A 476 -15.30 25.69 -29.84
CA ASP A 476 -14.81 26.80 -30.65
C ASP A 476 -15.05 28.13 -29.93
N ILE A 477 -14.00 28.94 -29.78
CA ILE A 477 -14.00 30.21 -29.04
C ILE A 477 -13.57 31.34 -29.98
N THR A 478 -14.19 32.51 -29.82
CA THR A 478 -13.89 33.71 -30.61
C THR A 478 -13.89 34.95 -29.71
N SER A 479 -13.73 36.13 -30.30
CA SER A 479 -13.81 37.41 -29.59
C SER A 479 -14.41 38.51 -30.48
N PRO A 480 -14.85 39.64 -29.88
CA PRO A 480 -15.30 40.79 -30.66
C PRO A 480 -14.21 41.37 -31.57
N SER A 481 -12.92 41.17 -31.27
CA SER A 481 -11.81 41.73 -32.07
C SER A 481 -11.68 41.11 -33.46
N VAL A 482 -12.38 40.01 -33.73
CA VAL A 482 -12.44 39.37 -35.05
C VAL A 482 -13.86 39.27 -35.60
N ASP A 483 -14.75 40.16 -35.16
CA ASP A 483 -16.16 40.18 -35.56
C ASP A 483 -16.88 38.85 -35.25
N TYR A 484 -16.48 38.18 -34.16
CA TYR A 484 -16.96 36.86 -33.76
C TYR A 484 -16.70 35.74 -34.78
N GLY A 485 -15.77 35.94 -35.71
CA GLY A 485 -15.38 34.95 -36.70
C GLY A 485 -14.47 33.85 -36.14
N LEU A 486 -14.58 32.66 -36.71
CA LEU A 486 -13.60 31.56 -36.55
C LEU A 486 -12.60 31.68 -37.69
N VAL A 487 -11.58 32.51 -37.49
CA VAL A 487 -10.63 32.93 -38.54
C VAL A 487 -9.19 32.91 -38.03
N HIS A 488 -8.22 32.69 -38.92
CA HIS A 488 -6.80 32.54 -38.54
C HIS A 488 -6.27 33.76 -37.77
N ARG A 489 -6.68 34.97 -38.16
CA ARG A 489 -6.30 36.22 -37.48
C ARG A 489 -6.74 36.30 -36.00
N PHE A 490 -7.60 35.38 -35.53
CA PHE A 490 -7.94 35.29 -34.11
C PHE A 490 -6.71 34.97 -33.26
N GLY A 491 -5.80 34.12 -33.76
CA GLY A 491 -4.56 33.76 -33.07
C GLY A 491 -3.64 34.96 -32.83
N ASP A 492 -3.67 35.97 -33.70
CA ASP A 492 -2.86 37.19 -33.59
C ASP A 492 -3.48 38.27 -32.69
N THR A 493 -4.62 37.96 -32.05
CA THR A 493 -5.28 38.89 -31.14
C THR A 493 -4.86 38.61 -29.71
N ARG A 494 -4.94 39.62 -28.84
CA ARG A 494 -4.72 39.45 -27.39
C ARG A 494 -5.55 38.32 -26.78
N ALA A 495 -6.75 38.04 -27.31
CA ALA A 495 -7.61 36.95 -26.85
C ALA A 495 -7.11 35.57 -27.31
N GLY A 496 -6.70 35.44 -28.57
CA GLY A 496 -6.14 34.20 -29.12
C GLY A 496 -4.81 33.84 -28.48
N GLU A 497 -3.89 34.81 -28.35
CA GLU A 497 -2.60 34.64 -27.64
C GLU A 497 -2.82 34.23 -26.18
N TRP A 498 -3.75 34.91 -25.48
CA TRP A 498 -4.04 34.56 -24.09
C TRP A 498 -4.57 33.12 -23.96
N LEU A 499 -5.48 32.69 -24.83
CA LEU A 499 -5.99 31.32 -24.81
C LEU A 499 -4.88 30.30 -25.12
N ALA A 500 -4.03 30.56 -26.11
CA ALA A 500 -2.89 29.68 -26.44
C ALA A 500 -1.95 29.48 -25.23
N ASP A 501 -1.74 30.54 -24.44
CA ASP A 501 -0.83 30.54 -23.29
C ASP A 501 -1.46 30.11 -21.95
N HIS A 502 -2.80 30.07 -21.85
CA HIS A 502 -3.49 29.89 -20.56
C HIS A 502 -4.51 28.76 -20.54
N ALA A 503 -5.05 28.33 -21.67
CA ALA A 503 -6.12 27.33 -21.71
C ALA A 503 -5.73 26.01 -21.01
N TYR A 504 -4.45 25.63 -21.07
CA TYR A 504 -3.96 24.38 -20.46
C TYR A 504 -4.15 24.32 -18.95
N LYS A 505 -4.14 25.49 -18.28
CA LYS A 505 -4.33 25.60 -16.82
C LYS A 505 -5.72 25.17 -16.40
N TYR A 506 -6.67 25.13 -17.34
CA TYR A 506 -8.06 24.72 -17.15
C TYR A 506 -8.35 23.43 -17.91
N GLY A 507 -7.33 22.65 -18.28
CA GLY A 507 -7.51 21.37 -18.94
C GLY A 507 -7.82 21.43 -20.44
N PHE A 508 -7.67 22.59 -21.09
CA PHE A 508 -7.88 22.76 -22.54
C PHE A 508 -6.57 22.89 -23.30
N ILE A 509 -6.46 22.20 -24.44
CA ILE A 509 -5.36 22.38 -25.39
C ILE A 509 -5.83 23.11 -26.64
N LEU A 510 -4.96 23.94 -27.22
CA LEU A 510 -5.10 24.37 -28.61
C LEU A 510 -4.91 23.15 -29.50
N ARG A 511 -6.00 22.61 -30.04
CA ARG A 511 -6.01 21.26 -30.61
C ARG A 511 -5.25 21.15 -31.93
N TYR A 512 -5.27 22.22 -32.71
CA TYR A 512 -4.67 22.32 -34.04
C TYR A 512 -3.74 23.54 -34.10
N PRO A 513 -2.52 23.44 -33.53
CA PRO A 513 -1.54 24.52 -33.54
C PRO A 513 -0.84 24.67 -34.89
N GLU A 514 -0.25 25.85 -35.12
CA GLU A 514 0.48 26.17 -36.34
C GLU A 514 1.70 25.25 -36.54
N GLY A 515 1.91 24.77 -37.79
CA GLY A 515 3.07 23.96 -38.15
C GLY A 515 2.98 22.48 -37.77
N LYS A 516 1.83 22.02 -37.24
CA LYS A 516 1.57 20.61 -36.86
C LYS A 516 0.55 19.91 -37.78
N GLU A 517 0.24 20.47 -38.94
CA GLU A 517 -0.82 20.00 -39.85
C GLU A 517 -0.56 18.60 -40.38
N LYS A 518 0.72 18.23 -40.54
CA LYS A 518 1.13 16.88 -40.96
C LYS A 518 0.84 15.81 -39.90
N ILE A 519 0.75 16.21 -38.63
CA ILE A 519 0.50 15.32 -37.50
C ILE A 519 -1.00 15.25 -37.23
N THR A 520 -1.66 16.39 -37.09
CA THR A 520 -3.10 16.47 -36.76
C THR A 520 -4.00 16.15 -37.95
N GLY A 521 -3.53 16.40 -39.17
CA GLY A 521 -4.33 16.31 -40.40
C GLY A 521 -5.29 17.48 -40.61
N TYR A 522 -5.20 18.53 -39.79
CA TYR A 522 -6.01 19.75 -39.85
C TYR A 522 -5.11 20.98 -39.93
N GLN A 523 -5.59 22.04 -40.58
CA GLN A 523 -4.90 23.33 -40.62
C GLN A 523 -4.86 23.99 -39.23
N TYR A 524 -4.05 25.04 -39.09
CA TYR A 524 -4.04 25.86 -37.88
C TYR A 524 -5.44 26.43 -37.57
N GLU A 525 -5.99 26.11 -36.39
CA GLU A 525 -7.29 26.60 -35.93
C GLU A 525 -7.16 27.25 -34.53
N PRO A 526 -6.79 28.54 -34.45
CA PRO A 526 -6.59 29.23 -33.16
C PRO A 526 -7.83 29.34 -32.28
N TRP A 527 -9.01 28.98 -32.81
CA TRP A 527 -10.27 29.02 -32.10
C TRP A 527 -10.67 27.68 -31.47
N HIS A 528 -10.01 26.57 -31.83
CA HIS A 528 -10.49 25.21 -31.51
C HIS A 528 -9.79 24.63 -30.27
N PHE A 529 -10.51 24.61 -29.14
CA PHE A 529 -9.98 24.14 -27.86
C PHE A 529 -10.60 22.81 -27.44
N ARG A 530 -9.74 21.86 -27.08
CA ARG A 530 -10.12 20.49 -26.68
C ARG A 530 -9.81 20.27 -25.20
N TYR A 531 -10.82 19.87 -24.42
CA TYR A 531 -10.65 19.45 -23.04
C TYR A 531 -10.03 18.05 -22.97
N VAL A 532 -8.97 17.93 -22.18
CA VAL A 532 -8.24 16.68 -21.90
C VAL A 532 -7.99 16.49 -20.40
N GLY A 533 -8.41 17.43 -19.55
CA GLY A 533 -8.09 17.48 -18.12
C GLY A 533 -6.80 18.22 -17.83
N GLU A 534 -6.72 18.91 -16.69
CA GLU A 534 -5.63 19.83 -16.33
C GLU A 534 -4.24 19.20 -16.41
N ARG A 535 -4.08 18.00 -15.83
CA ARG A 535 -2.80 17.26 -15.86
C ARG A 535 -2.31 17.09 -17.29
N TYR A 536 -3.15 16.56 -18.17
CA TYR A 536 -2.75 16.20 -19.53
C TYR A 536 -2.58 17.42 -20.42
N ALA A 537 -3.43 18.44 -20.25
CA ALA A 537 -3.31 19.68 -21.00
C ALA A 537 -1.99 20.40 -20.69
N LYS A 538 -1.59 20.43 -19.40
CA LYS A 538 -0.30 20.96 -18.97
C LYS A 538 0.87 20.24 -19.65
N ILE A 539 0.88 18.91 -19.63
CA ILE A 539 1.95 18.10 -20.26
C ILE A 539 2.05 18.41 -21.75
N ILE A 540 0.92 18.43 -22.46
CA ILE A 540 0.86 18.69 -23.89
C ILE A 540 1.37 20.10 -24.22
N HIS A 541 0.96 21.10 -23.43
CA HIS A 541 1.34 22.49 -23.63
C HIS A 541 2.83 22.73 -23.34
N GLU A 542 3.33 22.31 -22.18
CA GLU A 542 4.72 22.56 -21.76
C GLU A 542 5.74 21.87 -22.68
N ASN A 543 5.36 20.76 -23.33
CA ASN A 543 6.20 20.06 -24.30
C ASN A 543 5.98 20.52 -25.76
N ASN A 544 5.06 21.46 -26.02
CA ASN A 544 4.72 21.94 -27.37
C ASN A 544 4.42 20.80 -28.37
N ILE A 545 3.59 19.85 -27.92
CA ILE A 545 3.17 18.68 -28.68
C ILE A 545 1.67 18.68 -28.97
N THR A 546 1.23 17.77 -29.84
CA THR A 546 -0.19 17.55 -30.15
C THR A 546 -0.75 16.39 -29.32
N LEU A 547 -2.07 16.21 -29.30
CA LEU A 547 -2.68 15.04 -28.67
C LEU A 547 -2.23 13.73 -29.33
N GLU A 548 -2.06 13.71 -30.66
CA GLU A 548 -1.46 12.59 -31.38
C GLU A 548 -0.05 12.26 -30.87
N THR A 549 0.84 13.27 -30.87
CA THR A 549 2.22 13.10 -30.40
C THR A 549 2.26 12.69 -28.93
N TYR A 550 1.33 13.16 -28.10
CA TYR A 550 1.20 12.71 -26.71
C TYR A 550 0.93 11.22 -26.65
N PHE A 551 -0.08 10.72 -27.38
CA PHE A 551 -0.38 9.29 -27.45
C PHE A 551 0.76 8.44 -28.04
N GLU A 552 1.56 8.99 -28.96
CA GLU A 552 2.76 8.33 -29.49
C GLU A 552 3.93 8.30 -28.48
N SER A 553 3.97 9.25 -27.54
CA SER A 553 5.06 9.41 -26.58
C SER A 553 4.81 8.70 -25.25
N VAL A 554 3.56 8.42 -24.91
CA VAL A 554 3.21 7.75 -23.65
C VAL A 554 3.38 6.23 -23.73
N THR A 555 3.83 5.64 -22.62
CA THR A 555 3.86 4.20 -22.40
C THR A 555 2.55 3.76 -21.72
N LYS A 556 1.88 2.79 -22.34
CA LYS A 556 0.67 2.15 -21.83
C LYS A 556 1.01 1.25 -20.63
N TYR A 557 0.26 1.35 -19.54
CA TYR A 557 0.38 0.48 -18.36
C TYR A 557 -0.97 0.07 -17.77
#